data_AF-A0A9N9M400-F1
#
_entry.id   AF-A0A9N9M400-F1
#
_cell.length_a   1.000
_cell.length_b   1.000
_cell.length_c   1.000
_cell.angle_alpha   90.00
_cell.angle_beta   90.00
_cell.angle_gamma   90.00
#
_symmetry.space_group_name_H-M   'P 1'
#
loop_
_entity.id
_entity.type
_entity.pdbx_description
1 polymer ?
#
loop_
_entity_poly.entity_id
_entity_poly.type
_entity_poly.pdbx_seq_one_letter_code
_entity_poly.pdbx_strand_id
1 'polypeptide(L)'
;MQESLSLPDPIRKLQKSLDPYVKQRRDAAQIRRILASHLNSTLHPQEPGSLPQPLSLVDSSCSLDSTTHGLKGAQKEYVRCARANLKARRDYAQASNEHQGKQNANKIVVEQDAEDPISDFLHLVKQQQKHDVLCISQDYINMLNKKPAAMSQHLDPQDVLKNLDSLPHVPSEVLQAPGTKSNSEGGDLSALLDRLEKSVLRAKLLLKREQKLLAKFRANNESPSAIESSKLQALATARNELINWVETELARAGDSPDSEDEHHSPSPGVELGRGFMDSQLLLISKQYARYAKLRQSLVNATTCDLDVNVGGFAEEATLSEQFEPKSIHSTSHISHPYFEELVSISNQQKATSQQKSHLAISLAKLTKEVSQALDRLTDESHLLQAHPFTDKAAQRRGRESSASFAEEISNHEKPDSFTRARGWTYASDSAATLAKMATLEKLEEGSTLIDSTRQSFLDLQHLIGSQPMDEGGREGTRHDIWAHINGTLGAI
;
A
#
# COMPACT_ATOMS: atom_id res chain seq x y z
N MET A 1 20.86 18.40 -46.86
CA MET A 1 20.54 19.00 -48.17
C MET A 1 20.75 17.90 -49.19
N GLN A 2 19.69 17.34 -49.76
CA GLN A 2 19.82 16.28 -50.76
C GLN A 2 18.65 16.36 -51.73
N GLU A 3 18.99 16.18 -53.01
CA GLU A 3 18.12 15.84 -54.13
C GLU A 3 16.82 16.62 -54.29
N SER A 4 16.90 17.62 -55.18
CA SER A 4 15.74 18.15 -55.87
C SER A 4 15.14 17.05 -56.75
N LEU A 5 14.21 16.27 -56.17
CA LEU A 5 13.22 15.49 -56.90
C LEU A 5 12.74 16.32 -58.09
N SER A 6 12.82 15.77 -59.30
CA SER A 6 12.58 16.51 -60.53
C SER A 6 11.11 16.93 -60.64
N LEU A 7 10.78 18.10 -60.10
CA LEU A 7 9.43 18.67 -60.19
C LEU A 7 8.98 18.65 -61.67
N PRO A 8 7.81 18.05 -61.99
CA PRO A 8 7.21 18.15 -63.30
C PRO A 8 7.14 19.60 -63.78
N ASP A 9 7.43 19.83 -65.05
CA ASP A 9 7.40 21.17 -65.66
C ASP A 9 6.09 21.98 -65.46
N PRO A 10 4.87 21.39 -65.41
CA PRO A 10 3.68 22.16 -65.01
C PRO A 10 3.78 22.71 -63.57
N ILE A 11 4.34 21.94 -62.63
CA ILE A 11 4.52 22.38 -61.24
C ILE A 11 5.59 23.47 -61.15
N ARG A 12 6.67 23.39 -61.95
CA ARG A 12 7.69 24.46 -62.05
C ARG A 12 7.11 25.76 -62.62
N LYS A 13 6.22 25.69 -63.62
CA LYS A 13 5.51 26.86 -64.17
C LYS A 13 4.57 27.47 -63.12
N LEU A 14 3.85 26.64 -62.38
CA LEU A 14 2.99 27.07 -61.27
C LEU A 14 3.79 27.70 -60.13
N GLN A 15 4.92 27.12 -59.74
CA GLN A 15 5.80 27.69 -58.73
C GLN A 15 6.28 29.08 -59.14
N LYS A 16 6.80 29.25 -60.36
CA LYS A 16 7.24 30.56 -60.86
C LYS A 16 6.13 31.62 -60.91
N SER A 17 4.87 31.23 -61.11
CA SER A 17 3.74 32.17 -61.07
C SER A 17 3.27 32.49 -59.64
N LEU A 18 3.52 31.60 -58.68
CA LEU A 18 3.17 31.77 -57.26
C LEU A 18 4.27 32.40 -56.42
N ASP A 19 5.56 32.23 -56.76
CA ASP A 19 6.72 32.76 -56.02
C ASP A 19 6.60 34.26 -55.64
N PRO A 20 6.06 35.17 -56.48
CA PRO A 20 5.84 36.57 -56.08
C PRO A 20 4.86 36.74 -54.91
N TYR A 21 3.88 35.83 -54.81
CA TYR A 21 2.78 35.82 -53.85
C TYR A 21 3.04 34.92 -52.62
N VAL A 22 3.98 33.98 -52.71
CA VAL A 22 4.43 33.15 -51.59
C VAL A 22 5.36 33.98 -50.70
N LYS A 23 4.82 34.44 -49.55
CA LYS A 23 5.58 35.16 -48.52
C LYS A 23 5.94 34.23 -47.36
N GLN A 24 6.99 34.57 -46.60
CA GLN A 24 7.38 33.79 -45.43
C GLN A 24 6.23 33.79 -44.39
N ARG A 25 6.12 32.72 -43.59
CA ARG A 25 5.01 32.55 -42.63
C ARG A 25 4.85 33.74 -41.66
N ARG A 26 5.95 34.44 -41.34
CA ARG A 26 5.95 35.67 -40.51
C ARG A 26 5.31 36.85 -41.26
N ASP A 27 5.81 37.19 -42.44
CA ASP A 27 5.30 38.27 -43.28
C ASP A 27 3.83 38.05 -43.64
N ALA A 28 3.46 36.81 -44.02
CA ALA A 28 2.08 36.45 -44.31
C ALA A 28 1.16 36.62 -43.08
N ALA A 29 1.65 36.32 -41.88
CA ALA A 29 0.91 36.58 -40.63
C ALA A 29 0.83 38.08 -40.31
N GLN A 30 1.88 38.85 -40.55
CA GLN A 30 1.90 40.31 -40.37
C GLN A 30 0.93 41.01 -41.33
N ILE A 31 0.97 40.66 -42.63
CA ILE A 31 0.03 41.16 -43.65
C ILE A 31 -1.41 40.80 -43.25
N ARG A 32 -1.67 39.56 -42.79
CA ARG A 32 -2.99 39.15 -42.28
C ARG A 32 -3.43 39.94 -41.04
N ARG A 33 -2.54 40.27 -40.10
CA ARG A 33 -2.86 41.11 -38.93
C ARG A 33 -3.24 42.53 -39.35
N ILE A 34 -2.46 43.13 -40.26
CA ILE A 34 -2.71 44.48 -40.79
C ILE A 34 -4.03 44.53 -41.58
N LEU A 35 -4.31 43.51 -42.40
CA LEU A 35 -5.58 43.41 -43.11
C LEU A 35 -6.76 43.14 -42.15
N ALA A 36 -6.56 42.34 -41.10
CA ALA A 36 -7.60 42.09 -40.10
C ALA A 36 -7.94 43.36 -39.31
N SER A 37 -6.94 44.13 -38.86
CA SER A 37 -7.19 45.41 -38.17
C SER A 37 -7.88 46.43 -39.06
N HIS A 38 -7.48 46.53 -40.34
CA HIS A 38 -8.16 47.40 -41.32
C HIS A 38 -9.59 46.92 -41.64
N LEU A 39 -9.83 45.61 -41.78
CA LEU A 39 -11.18 45.11 -42.06
C LEU A 39 -12.10 45.30 -40.86
N ASN A 40 -11.61 45.04 -39.64
CA ASN A 40 -12.35 45.29 -38.40
C ASN A 40 -12.76 46.77 -38.26
N SER A 41 -11.85 47.71 -38.56
CA SER A 41 -12.18 49.15 -38.50
C SER A 41 -13.20 49.59 -39.56
N THR A 42 -13.34 48.86 -40.67
CA THR A 42 -14.32 49.17 -41.74
C THR A 42 -15.64 48.43 -41.65
N LEU A 43 -15.71 47.28 -40.94
CA LEU A 43 -16.89 46.41 -40.91
C LEU A 43 -17.72 46.50 -39.62
N HIS A 44 -17.13 46.89 -38.48
CA HIS A 44 -17.84 46.92 -37.19
C HIS A 44 -17.62 48.23 -36.42
N PRO A 45 -18.39 49.30 -36.71
CA PRO A 45 -18.39 50.50 -35.88
C PRO A 45 -19.23 50.38 -34.59
N GLN A 46 -20.06 49.34 -34.43
CA GLN A 46 -21.21 49.40 -33.52
C GLN A 46 -21.54 48.17 -32.65
N GLU A 47 -20.74 47.10 -32.64
CA GLU A 47 -20.89 46.00 -31.67
C GLU A 47 -19.56 45.62 -30.98
N PRO A 48 -19.41 45.86 -29.66
CA PRO A 48 -18.21 45.50 -28.91
C PRO A 48 -18.32 44.07 -28.36
N GLY A 49 -17.85 43.06 -29.10
CA GLY A 49 -17.86 41.70 -28.53
C GLY A 49 -17.33 40.52 -29.36
N SER A 50 -17.09 40.64 -30.67
CA SER A 50 -16.63 39.50 -31.47
C SER A 50 -15.11 39.49 -31.70
N LEU A 51 -14.54 38.29 -31.64
CA LEU A 51 -13.11 38.02 -31.40
C LEU A 51 -12.19 38.31 -32.60
N PRO A 52 -10.86 38.45 -32.38
CA PRO A 52 -9.87 38.61 -33.45
C PRO A 52 -9.64 37.29 -34.21
N GLN A 53 -10.63 36.87 -35.00
CA GLN A 53 -10.55 35.66 -35.82
C GLN A 53 -9.50 35.86 -36.93
N PRO A 54 -8.48 34.99 -37.05
CA PRO A 54 -7.47 35.12 -38.09
C PRO A 54 -8.11 34.88 -39.47
N LEU A 55 -7.81 35.74 -40.44
CA LEU A 55 -8.31 35.70 -41.82
C LEU A 55 -8.08 34.37 -42.59
N SER A 56 -7.39 33.39 -42.01
CA SER A 56 -7.32 32.02 -42.54
C SER A 56 -8.57 31.18 -42.27
N LEU A 57 -9.41 31.60 -41.32
CA LEU A 57 -10.69 30.98 -40.98
C LEU A 57 -11.84 31.90 -41.39
N VAL A 58 -11.93 32.21 -42.69
CA VAL A 58 -13.16 32.79 -43.26
C VAL A 58 -14.23 31.70 -43.21
N ASP A 59 -15.08 31.79 -42.19
CA ASP A 59 -16.19 30.87 -42.04
C ASP A 59 -17.25 31.13 -43.13
N SER A 60 -17.91 30.07 -43.60
CA SER A 60 -18.83 30.13 -44.75
C SER A 60 -20.13 30.88 -44.44
N SER A 61 -20.33 31.18 -43.16
CA SER A 61 -21.40 31.95 -42.50
C SER A 61 -21.27 33.47 -42.67
N CYS A 62 -20.10 33.99 -43.03
CA CYS A 62 -19.87 35.44 -43.11
C CYS A 62 -20.57 36.06 -44.34
N SER A 63 -21.77 36.61 -44.15
CA SER A 63 -22.49 37.40 -45.16
C SER A 63 -21.76 38.73 -45.36
N LEU A 64 -21.31 38.98 -46.59
CA LEU A 64 -20.67 40.22 -47.03
C LEU A 64 -21.68 41.20 -47.64
N ASP A 65 -22.96 41.11 -47.25
CA ASP A 65 -24.06 41.78 -47.96
C ASP A 65 -24.37 43.18 -47.41
N SER A 66 -23.89 43.53 -46.21
CA SER A 66 -24.34 44.72 -45.47
C SER A 66 -23.56 46.03 -45.69
N THR A 67 -22.42 46.04 -46.41
CA THR A 67 -21.58 47.26 -46.53
C THR A 67 -21.09 47.54 -47.96
N THR A 68 -21.90 48.26 -48.75
CA THR A 68 -21.51 48.79 -50.09
C THR A 68 -21.07 50.26 -50.09
N HIS A 69 -21.21 50.97 -48.98
CA HIS A 69 -20.89 52.41 -48.90
C HIS A 69 -19.49 52.64 -48.33
N GLY A 70 -18.51 52.91 -49.22
CA GLY A 70 -17.18 53.42 -48.84
C GLY A 70 -16.00 52.85 -49.64
N LEU A 71 -16.08 51.59 -50.08
CA LEU A 71 -14.94 50.87 -50.67
C LEU A 71 -14.61 51.34 -52.11
N LYS A 72 -13.39 51.85 -52.32
CA LYS A 72 -12.87 52.32 -53.62
C LYS A 72 -11.61 51.53 -54.04
N GLY A 73 -11.35 51.46 -55.35
CA GLY A 73 -10.15 50.83 -55.91
C GLY A 73 -10.00 49.33 -55.63
N ALA A 74 -8.78 48.86 -55.44
CA ALA A 74 -8.42 47.44 -55.27
C ALA A 74 -9.17 46.73 -54.13
N GLN A 75 -9.63 47.45 -53.10
CA GLN A 75 -10.46 46.86 -52.03
C GLN A 75 -11.82 46.38 -52.54
N LYS A 76 -12.43 47.09 -53.49
CA LYS A 76 -13.69 46.68 -54.15
C LYS A 76 -13.48 45.44 -55.01
N GLU A 77 -12.34 45.35 -55.70
CA GLU A 77 -11.96 44.18 -56.49
C GLU A 77 -11.66 42.98 -55.59
N TYR A 78 -10.93 43.17 -54.49
CA TYR A 78 -10.70 42.13 -53.49
C TYR A 78 -12.01 41.57 -52.93
N VAL A 79 -12.97 42.43 -52.54
CA VAL A 79 -14.29 41.97 -52.06
C VAL A 79 -15.09 41.26 -53.17
N ARG A 80 -15.00 41.72 -54.42
CA ARG A 80 -15.59 41.01 -55.59
C ARG A 80 -14.96 39.62 -55.77
N CYS A 81 -13.64 39.50 -55.69
CA CYS A 81 -12.91 38.25 -55.80
C CYS A 81 -13.17 37.32 -54.60
N ALA A 82 -13.30 37.86 -53.38
CA ALA A 82 -13.67 37.10 -52.19
C ALA A 82 -15.09 36.53 -52.30
N ARG A 83 -16.07 37.33 -52.75
CA ARG A 83 -17.43 36.86 -53.06
C ARG A 83 -17.42 35.77 -54.14
N ALA A 84 -16.64 35.95 -55.21
CA ALA A 84 -16.48 34.93 -56.26
C ALA A 84 -15.82 33.63 -55.73
N ASN A 85 -14.84 33.73 -54.83
CA ASN A 85 -14.19 32.59 -54.19
C ASN A 85 -15.16 31.85 -53.25
N LEU A 86 -15.93 32.58 -52.43
CA LEU A 86 -16.96 32.00 -51.55
C LEU A 86 -18.06 31.31 -52.37
N LYS A 87 -18.48 31.90 -53.50
CA LYS A 87 -19.38 31.23 -54.44
C LYS A 87 -18.74 29.95 -54.98
N ALA A 88 -17.55 30.04 -55.58
CA ALA A 88 -16.85 28.87 -56.14
C ALA A 88 -16.60 27.76 -55.12
N ARG A 89 -16.38 28.09 -53.84
CA ARG A 89 -16.28 27.12 -52.73
C ARG A 89 -17.60 26.43 -52.43
N ARG A 90 -18.72 27.16 -52.44
CA ARG A 90 -20.07 26.57 -52.26
C ARG A 90 -20.43 25.68 -53.46
N ASP A 91 -20.20 26.17 -54.67
CA ASP A 91 -20.42 25.43 -55.92
C ASP A 91 -19.54 24.14 -55.94
N TYR A 92 -18.26 24.23 -55.53
CA TYR A 92 -17.37 23.08 -55.39
C TYR A 92 -17.80 22.11 -54.29
N ALA A 93 -18.24 22.60 -53.12
CA ALA A 93 -18.73 21.76 -52.03
C ALA A 93 -20.01 21.01 -52.45
N GLN A 94 -20.92 21.68 -53.15
CA GLN A 94 -22.09 21.05 -53.75
C GLN A 94 -21.69 19.96 -54.76
N ALA A 95 -20.85 20.29 -55.74
CA ALA A 95 -20.37 19.32 -56.74
C ALA A 95 -19.62 18.14 -56.10
N SER A 96 -18.78 18.39 -55.10
CA SER A 96 -18.09 17.38 -54.30
C SER A 96 -19.07 16.43 -53.60
N ASN A 97 -20.12 16.98 -52.97
CA ASN A 97 -21.12 16.17 -52.28
C ASN A 97 -21.97 15.36 -53.27
N GLU A 98 -22.33 15.94 -54.42
CA GLU A 98 -22.97 15.22 -55.53
C GLU A 98 -22.09 14.09 -56.09
N HIS A 99 -20.78 14.30 -56.19
CA HIS A 99 -19.83 13.28 -56.65
C HIS A 99 -19.59 12.19 -55.59
N GLN A 100 -19.45 12.53 -54.31
CA GLN A 100 -19.34 11.52 -53.23
C GLN A 100 -20.61 10.68 -53.11
N GLY A 101 -21.79 11.30 -53.25
CA GLY A 101 -23.07 10.59 -53.30
C GLY A 101 -23.17 9.60 -54.47
N LYS A 102 -22.56 9.92 -55.63
CA LYS A 102 -22.55 9.05 -56.83
C LYS A 102 -21.42 8.00 -56.80
N GLN A 103 -20.26 8.30 -56.23
CA GLN A 103 -19.10 7.39 -56.15
C GLN A 103 -19.34 6.19 -55.21
N ASN A 104 -20.24 6.31 -54.24
CA ASN A 104 -20.65 5.17 -53.41
C ASN A 104 -21.58 4.18 -54.15
N ALA A 105 -22.15 4.57 -55.30
CA ALA A 105 -22.97 3.68 -56.14
C ALA A 105 -22.16 3.08 -57.31
N ASN A 106 -21.28 3.87 -57.94
CA ASN A 106 -20.45 3.43 -59.06
C ASN A 106 -18.96 3.41 -58.69
N LYS A 107 -18.53 2.35 -58.01
CA LYS A 107 -17.10 2.03 -57.81
C LYS A 107 -16.66 0.85 -58.69
N ILE A 108 -17.00 0.92 -59.97
CA ILE A 108 -16.58 -0.03 -61.01
C ILE A 108 -15.97 0.77 -62.17
N VAL A 109 -14.67 0.60 -62.34
CA VAL A 109 -13.86 0.83 -63.56
C VAL A 109 -14.09 2.15 -64.32
N VAL A 110 -13.19 3.12 -64.05
CA VAL A 110 -12.52 3.86 -65.14
C VAL A 110 -11.04 3.98 -64.76
N GLU A 111 -10.28 2.92 -65.04
CA GLU A 111 -8.88 3.12 -65.44
C GLU A 111 -8.94 3.56 -66.91
N GLN A 112 -8.59 4.82 -67.16
CA GLN A 112 -8.26 5.28 -68.50
C GLN A 112 -6.91 5.96 -68.42
N ASP A 113 -5.96 5.36 -69.14
CA ASP A 113 -4.58 5.82 -69.24
C ASP A 113 -4.52 7.20 -69.93
N ALA A 114 -4.44 8.23 -69.10
CA ALA A 114 -3.56 9.35 -69.37
C ALA A 114 -2.52 9.34 -68.25
N GLU A 115 -1.26 9.06 -68.57
CA GLU A 115 -0.12 9.24 -67.67
C GLU A 115 0.04 10.74 -67.38
N ASP A 116 -0.80 11.28 -66.49
CA ASP A 116 -0.66 12.63 -65.98
C ASP A 116 0.59 12.65 -65.10
N PRO A 117 1.72 13.28 -65.52
CA PRO A 117 2.95 13.27 -64.74
C PRO A 117 2.81 14.01 -63.40
N ILE A 118 1.71 14.74 -63.22
CA ILE A 118 1.29 15.35 -61.97
C ILE A 118 0.64 14.31 -61.04
N SER A 119 -0.15 13.38 -61.57
CA SER A 119 -0.81 12.33 -60.77
C SER A 119 0.20 11.35 -60.21
N ASP A 120 1.18 10.92 -61.02
CA ASP A 120 2.30 10.05 -60.59
C ASP A 120 3.19 10.74 -59.57
N PHE A 121 3.54 12.01 -59.80
CA PHE A 121 4.30 12.81 -58.83
C PHE A 121 3.55 12.97 -57.51
N LEU A 122 2.22 13.22 -57.54
CA LEU A 122 1.40 13.27 -56.34
C LEU A 122 1.29 11.90 -55.64
N HIS A 123 1.26 10.80 -56.39
CA HIS A 123 1.28 9.46 -55.80
C HIS A 123 2.62 9.17 -55.11
N LEU A 124 3.74 9.49 -55.78
CA LEU A 124 5.10 9.34 -55.25
C LEU A 124 5.33 10.22 -54.00
N VAL A 125 4.88 11.48 -54.00
CA VAL A 125 4.96 12.36 -52.82
C VAL A 125 4.09 11.81 -51.67
N LYS A 126 2.88 11.30 -51.94
CA LYS A 126 2.05 10.63 -50.91
C LYS A 126 2.73 9.37 -50.37
N GLN A 127 3.45 8.63 -51.20
CA GLN A 127 4.19 7.44 -50.80
C GLN A 127 5.41 7.81 -49.92
N GLN A 128 6.15 8.86 -50.28
CA GLN A 128 7.22 9.42 -49.45
C GLN A 128 6.69 9.89 -48.09
N GLN A 129 5.60 10.67 -48.06
CA GLN A 129 4.98 11.10 -46.79
C GLN A 129 4.55 9.92 -45.90
N LYS A 130 3.98 8.85 -46.48
CA LYS A 130 3.66 7.62 -45.75
C LYS A 130 4.92 6.93 -45.21
N HIS A 131 5.98 6.86 -46.02
CA HIS A 131 7.27 6.29 -45.62
C HIS A 131 7.90 7.07 -44.46
N ASP A 132 7.90 8.41 -44.51
CA ASP A 132 8.42 9.27 -43.45
C ASP A 132 7.63 9.08 -42.15
N VAL A 133 6.30 9.02 -42.22
CA VAL A 133 5.44 8.73 -41.04
C VAL A 133 5.72 7.34 -40.46
N LEU A 134 5.97 6.34 -41.30
CA LEU A 134 6.36 5.00 -40.86
C LEU A 134 7.77 4.97 -40.24
N CYS A 135 8.73 5.71 -40.78
CA CYS A 135 10.06 5.86 -40.17
C CYS A 135 9.96 6.52 -38.80
N ILE A 136 9.20 7.62 -38.69
CA ILE A 136 8.96 8.31 -37.42
C ILE A 136 8.27 7.38 -36.41
N SER A 137 7.26 6.60 -36.82
CA SER A 137 6.60 5.65 -35.90
C SER A 137 7.52 4.51 -35.48
N GLN A 138 8.35 4.00 -36.39
CA GLN A 138 9.37 3.00 -36.09
C GLN A 138 10.44 3.55 -35.15
N ASP A 139 10.86 4.80 -35.30
CA ASP A 139 11.81 5.47 -34.40
C ASP A 139 11.21 5.66 -33.00
N TYR A 140 9.93 6.00 -32.89
CA TYR A 140 9.23 6.04 -31.61
C TYR A 140 9.10 4.64 -30.97
N ILE A 141 8.79 3.60 -31.75
CA ILE A 141 8.76 2.21 -31.26
C ILE A 141 10.16 1.77 -30.79
N ASN A 142 11.20 2.08 -31.56
CA ASN A 142 12.60 1.83 -31.21
C ASN A 142 13.02 2.60 -29.94
N MET A 143 12.54 3.84 -29.77
CA MET A 143 12.77 4.64 -28.56
C MET A 143 12.03 4.08 -27.34
N LEU A 144 10.81 3.58 -27.53
CA LEU A 144 10.04 2.92 -26.47
C LEU A 144 10.70 1.61 -26.05
N ASN A 145 11.14 0.77 -26.99
CA ASN A 145 11.88 -0.46 -26.72
C ASN A 145 13.22 -0.22 -25.99
N LYS A 146 13.84 0.96 -26.17
CA LYS A 146 15.03 1.38 -25.41
C LYS A 146 14.72 1.88 -23.99
N LYS A 147 13.45 2.14 -23.65
CA LYS A 147 13.04 2.52 -22.29
C LYS A 147 12.71 1.26 -21.49
N PRO A 148 13.28 1.06 -20.29
CA PRO A 148 13.07 -0.17 -19.53
C PRO A 148 11.58 -0.40 -19.20
N ALA A 149 10.81 0.67 -19.03
CA ALA A 149 9.36 0.62 -18.78
C ALA A 149 8.50 -0.07 -19.85
N ALA A 150 9.02 -0.35 -21.05
CA ALA A 150 8.31 -1.08 -22.09
C ALA A 150 8.67 -2.58 -22.15
N MET A 151 9.68 -3.03 -21.40
CA MET A 151 10.06 -4.44 -21.36
C MET A 151 9.13 -5.21 -20.42
N SER A 152 8.63 -6.38 -20.86
CA SER A 152 7.71 -7.23 -20.07
C SER A 152 8.25 -7.68 -18.71
N GLN A 153 9.57 -7.58 -18.49
CA GLN A 153 10.25 -7.90 -17.24
C GLN A 153 10.32 -6.72 -16.25
N HIS A 154 10.17 -5.47 -16.71
CA HIS A 154 10.28 -4.29 -15.83
C HIS A 154 9.04 -4.07 -14.94
N LEU A 155 7.92 -4.72 -15.30
CA LEU A 155 6.71 -4.80 -14.49
C LEU A 155 6.54 -6.18 -13.83
N ASP A 156 7.59 -7.01 -13.79
CA ASP A 156 7.58 -8.22 -12.97
C ASP A 156 7.51 -7.79 -11.49
N PRO A 157 6.41 -8.12 -10.76
CA PRO A 157 6.31 -7.76 -9.35
C PRO A 157 7.47 -8.32 -8.53
N GLN A 158 8.06 -9.46 -8.92
CA GLN A 158 9.21 -10.04 -8.20
C GLN A 158 10.44 -9.12 -8.22
N ASP A 159 10.73 -8.44 -9.33
CA ASP A 159 11.92 -7.58 -9.45
C ASP A 159 11.66 -6.14 -9.00
N VAL A 160 10.42 -5.65 -9.12
CA VAL A 160 10.03 -4.35 -8.54
C VAL A 160 10.02 -4.42 -7.00
N LEU A 161 9.54 -5.52 -6.42
CA LEU A 161 9.50 -5.72 -4.96
C LEU A 161 10.88 -5.94 -4.34
N LYS A 162 11.87 -6.48 -5.08
CA LYS A 162 13.26 -6.62 -4.60
C LYS A 162 13.97 -5.28 -4.32
N ASN A 163 13.52 -4.19 -4.95
CA ASN A 163 14.11 -2.86 -4.80
C ASN A 163 13.37 -1.98 -3.78
N LEU A 164 12.42 -2.55 -3.03
CA LEU A 164 11.67 -1.86 -1.97
C LEU A 164 12.10 -2.44 -0.61
N ASP A 165 13.01 -1.75 0.08
CA ASP A 165 13.61 -2.18 1.36
C ASP A 165 12.62 -2.48 2.51
N SER A 166 11.36 -2.05 2.36
CA SER A 166 10.24 -2.67 3.08
C SER A 166 8.93 -2.35 2.36
N LEU A 167 8.15 -3.39 2.08
CA LEU A 167 6.72 -3.21 1.78
C LEU A 167 6.05 -2.68 3.07
N PRO A 168 5.16 -1.66 3.01
CA PRO A 168 4.46 -1.20 4.20
C PRO A 168 3.75 -2.39 4.84
N HIS A 169 3.99 -2.58 6.13
CA HIS A 169 3.48 -3.74 6.87
C HIS A 169 1.95 -3.70 6.88
N VAL A 170 1.34 -4.52 6.00
CA VAL A 170 -0.11 -4.72 5.97
C VAL A 170 -0.49 -5.27 7.35
N PRO A 171 -1.39 -4.61 8.10
CA PRO A 171 -1.77 -5.07 9.42
C PRO A 171 -2.24 -6.51 9.34
N SER A 172 -1.69 -7.34 10.22
CA SER A 172 -1.83 -8.80 10.19
C SER A 172 -3.28 -9.28 10.31
N GLU A 173 -4.18 -8.40 10.74
CA GLU A 173 -5.63 -8.57 10.83
C GLU A 173 -6.31 -8.65 9.46
N VAL A 174 -5.77 -8.01 8.41
CA VAL A 174 -6.37 -8.05 7.06
C VAL A 174 -6.00 -9.35 6.31
N LEU A 175 -4.82 -9.93 6.62
CA LEU A 175 -4.42 -11.24 6.11
C LEU A 175 -4.94 -12.39 6.98
N GLN A 176 -5.22 -12.14 8.26
CA GLN A 176 -5.91 -13.08 9.15
C GLN A 176 -7.43 -12.91 9.05
N ALA A 177 -7.98 -13.40 7.93
CA ALA A 177 -9.35 -13.91 7.98
C ALA A 177 -9.45 -14.91 9.17
N PRO A 178 -10.51 -14.87 9.98
CA PRO A 178 -10.58 -15.58 11.26
C PRO A 178 -10.71 -17.10 11.05
N GLY A 179 -9.57 -17.78 10.83
CA GLY A 179 -9.53 -19.22 10.61
C GLY A 179 -8.15 -19.82 10.32
N THR A 180 -7.27 -19.11 9.59
CA THR A 180 -6.03 -19.70 9.07
C THR A 180 -4.77 -18.92 9.46
N LYS A 181 -4.10 -19.40 10.50
CA LYS A 181 -2.68 -19.08 10.77
C LYS A 181 -1.81 -19.96 9.86
N SER A 182 -1.12 -19.36 8.90
CA SER A 182 0.00 -19.98 8.18
C SER A 182 1.15 -18.99 8.15
N ASN A 183 2.30 -19.35 8.74
CA ASN A 183 3.60 -18.71 8.52
C ASN A 183 4.73 -19.50 9.20
N SER A 184 5.11 -20.65 8.64
CA SER A 184 6.53 -20.99 8.40
C SER A 184 6.63 -22.24 7.50
N GLU A 185 7.19 -22.07 6.32
CA GLU A 185 7.36 -23.18 5.37
C GLU A 185 8.46 -24.13 5.85
N GLY A 186 8.18 -25.44 5.81
CA GLY A 186 9.15 -26.51 6.14
C GLY A 186 8.96 -27.16 7.52
N GLY A 187 8.84 -26.39 8.60
CA GLY A 187 8.68 -26.94 9.96
C GLY A 187 7.23 -27.21 10.38
N ASP A 188 6.28 -26.46 9.82
CA ASP A 188 4.87 -26.48 10.26
C ASP A 188 4.06 -27.64 9.66
N LEU A 189 4.52 -28.26 8.56
CA LEU A 189 3.81 -29.39 7.95
C LEU A 189 3.75 -30.59 8.90
N SER A 190 4.86 -30.95 9.55
CA SER A 190 4.87 -32.02 10.57
C SER A 190 4.05 -31.66 11.79
N ALA A 191 4.06 -30.39 12.23
CA ALA A 191 3.25 -29.94 13.36
C ALA A 191 1.74 -29.96 13.05
N LEU A 192 1.37 -29.63 11.81
CA LEU A 192 0.01 -29.73 11.30
C LEU A 192 -0.44 -31.20 11.18
N LEU A 193 0.43 -32.09 10.69
CA LEU A 193 0.17 -33.52 10.59
C LEU A 193 -0.01 -34.14 11.99
N ASP A 194 0.87 -33.82 12.93
CA ASP A 194 0.75 -34.14 14.36
C ASP A 194 -0.58 -33.66 14.96
N ARG A 195 -1.00 -32.43 14.65
CA ARG A 195 -2.24 -31.83 15.13
C ARG A 195 -3.46 -32.52 14.52
N LEU A 196 -3.38 -32.92 13.25
CA LEU A 196 -4.42 -33.65 12.54
C LEU A 196 -4.51 -35.10 13.02
N GLU A 197 -3.39 -35.77 13.30
CA GLU A 197 -3.38 -37.10 13.91
C GLU A 197 -4.01 -37.04 15.32
N LYS A 198 -3.62 -36.06 16.14
CA LYS A 198 -4.21 -35.84 17.47
C LYS A 198 -5.71 -35.52 17.39
N SER A 199 -6.18 -34.76 16.40
CA SER A 199 -7.61 -34.47 16.23
C SER A 199 -8.39 -35.69 15.72
N VAL A 200 -7.86 -36.44 14.76
CA VAL A 200 -8.43 -37.69 14.25
C VAL A 200 -8.50 -38.77 15.34
N LEU A 201 -7.47 -38.90 16.17
CA LEU A 201 -7.48 -39.84 17.31
C LEU A 201 -8.54 -39.43 18.35
N ARG A 202 -8.64 -38.14 18.71
CA ARG A 202 -9.70 -37.63 19.60
C ARG A 202 -11.09 -37.89 19.01
N ALA A 203 -11.31 -37.58 17.73
CA ALA A 203 -12.57 -37.81 17.04
C ALA A 203 -12.94 -39.29 16.99
N LYS A 204 -11.99 -40.19 16.69
CA LYS A 204 -12.19 -41.65 16.75
C LYS A 204 -12.57 -42.12 18.16
N LEU A 205 -11.96 -41.55 19.20
CA LEU A 205 -12.23 -41.92 20.60
C LEU A 205 -13.62 -41.42 21.06
N LEU A 206 -13.99 -40.19 20.69
CA LEU A 206 -15.34 -39.65 20.89
C LEU A 206 -16.40 -40.47 20.16
N LEU A 207 -16.20 -40.77 18.86
CA LEU A 207 -17.07 -41.63 18.08
C LEU A 207 -17.21 -43.04 18.70
N LYS A 208 -16.13 -43.61 19.24
CA LYS A 208 -16.21 -44.90 19.98
C LYS A 208 -16.96 -44.78 21.31
N ARG A 209 -16.91 -43.64 22.00
CA ARG A 209 -17.70 -43.36 23.20
C ARG A 209 -19.18 -43.21 22.84
N GLU A 210 -19.50 -42.45 21.81
CA GLU A 210 -20.86 -42.26 21.29
C GLU A 210 -21.46 -43.56 20.75
N GLN A 211 -20.72 -44.36 19.98
CA GLN A 211 -21.15 -45.69 19.55
C GLN A 211 -21.48 -46.60 20.75
N LYS A 212 -20.69 -46.55 21.83
CA LYS A 212 -21.00 -47.30 23.07
C LYS A 212 -22.23 -46.75 23.80
N LEU A 213 -22.45 -45.43 23.81
CA LEU A 213 -23.65 -44.82 24.38
C LEU A 213 -24.90 -45.13 23.57
N LEU A 214 -24.83 -45.08 22.23
CA LEU A 214 -25.91 -45.48 21.33
C LEU A 214 -26.22 -46.98 21.43
N ALA A 215 -25.20 -47.84 21.55
CA ALA A 215 -25.42 -49.28 21.77
C ALA A 215 -26.13 -49.54 23.11
N LYS A 216 -25.71 -48.86 24.19
CA LYS A 216 -26.41 -48.91 25.49
C LYS A 216 -27.84 -48.39 25.38
N PHE A 217 -28.06 -47.26 24.72
CA PHE A 217 -29.39 -46.68 24.53
C PHE A 217 -30.30 -47.59 23.70
N ARG A 218 -29.80 -48.23 22.64
CA ARG A 218 -30.56 -49.21 21.84
C ARG A 218 -30.95 -50.43 22.69
N ALA A 219 -30.00 -51.04 23.40
CA ALA A 219 -30.27 -52.16 24.30
C ALA A 219 -31.29 -51.80 25.41
N ASN A 220 -31.29 -50.55 25.88
CA ASN A 220 -32.22 -50.06 26.90
C ASN A 220 -33.60 -49.64 26.35
N ASN A 221 -33.80 -49.64 25.03
CA ASN A 221 -35.06 -49.26 24.36
C ASN A 221 -35.68 -50.40 23.52
N GLU A 222 -35.22 -51.65 23.68
CA GLU A 222 -35.86 -52.83 23.06
C GLU A 222 -37.21 -53.24 23.73
N SER A 223 -37.86 -52.34 24.47
CA SER A 223 -39.22 -52.53 24.98
C SER A 223 -40.24 -51.81 24.08
N PRO A 224 -41.05 -52.53 23.27
CA PRO A 224 -41.82 -51.91 22.18
C PRO A 224 -42.91 -50.93 22.65
N SER A 225 -43.35 -51.00 23.90
CA SER A 225 -44.43 -50.16 24.44
C SER A 225 -43.99 -48.76 24.88
N ALA A 226 -42.70 -48.51 25.08
CA ALA A 226 -42.20 -47.20 25.53
C ALA A 226 -41.74 -46.29 24.37
N ILE A 227 -41.70 -46.84 23.14
CA ILE A 227 -41.10 -46.18 21.98
C ILE A 227 -42.02 -45.11 21.40
N GLU A 228 -43.33 -45.31 21.39
CA GLU A 228 -44.25 -44.35 20.75
C GLU A 228 -44.43 -43.06 21.57
N SER A 229 -44.60 -43.16 22.88
CA SER A 229 -44.70 -41.99 23.77
C SER A 229 -43.39 -41.23 23.85
N SER A 230 -42.25 -41.92 23.96
CA SER A 230 -40.92 -41.30 23.97
C SER A 230 -40.55 -40.71 22.62
N LYS A 231 -40.98 -41.30 21.50
CA LYS A 231 -40.84 -40.72 20.15
C LYS A 231 -41.73 -39.49 19.96
N LEU A 232 -42.97 -39.49 20.46
CA LEU A 232 -43.82 -38.28 20.43
C LEU A 232 -43.22 -37.17 21.29
N GLN A 233 -42.66 -37.49 22.45
CA GLN A 233 -41.94 -36.53 23.30
C GLN A 233 -40.63 -36.04 22.67
N ALA A 234 -39.89 -36.92 21.98
CA ALA A 234 -38.68 -36.58 21.23
C ALA A 234 -39.00 -35.69 20.00
N LEU A 235 -40.12 -35.94 19.31
CA LEU A 235 -40.60 -35.08 18.23
C LEU A 235 -41.15 -33.75 18.75
N ALA A 236 -41.81 -33.73 19.91
CA ALA A 236 -42.26 -32.49 20.56
C ALA A 236 -41.08 -31.63 21.03
N THR A 237 -40.05 -32.24 21.62
CA THR A 237 -38.82 -31.53 22.02
C THR A 237 -38.01 -31.08 20.81
N ALA A 238 -37.83 -31.91 19.78
CA ALA A 238 -37.18 -31.50 18.53
C ALA A 238 -37.97 -30.38 17.80
N ARG A 239 -39.31 -30.41 17.84
CA ARG A 239 -40.16 -29.31 17.35
C ARG A 239 -39.93 -28.04 18.15
N ASN A 240 -39.90 -28.12 19.48
CA ASN A 240 -39.70 -26.96 20.34
C ASN A 240 -38.29 -26.37 20.19
N GLU A 241 -37.26 -27.21 20.02
CA GLU A 241 -35.89 -26.76 19.71
C GLU A 241 -35.80 -26.14 18.31
N LEU A 242 -36.49 -26.68 17.31
CA LEU A 242 -36.58 -26.04 15.98
C LEU A 242 -37.32 -24.71 16.03
N ILE A 243 -38.40 -24.61 16.81
CA ILE A 243 -39.12 -23.36 17.03
C ILE A 243 -38.20 -22.35 17.73
N ASN A 244 -37.55 -22.73 18.83
CA ASN A 244 -36.59 -21.88 19.55
C ASN A 244 -35.39 -21.47 18.68
N TRP A 245 -34.87 -22.36 17.83
CA TRP A 245 -33.82 -22.03 16.87
C TRP A 245 -34.31 -21.06 15.80
N VAL A 246 -35.51 -21.25 15.24
CA VAL A 246 -36.10 -20.31 14.29
C VAL A 246 -36.43 -18.96 14.95
N GLU A 247 -36.94 -18.96 16.19
CA GLU A 247 -37.26 -17.75 16.95
C GLU A 247 -35.98 -16.96 17.33
N THR A 248 -34.92 -17.64 17.77
CA THR A 248 -33.62 -16.99 18.04
C THR A 248 -32.94 -16.51 16.76
N GLU A 249 -33.06 -17.24 15.65
CA GLU A 249 -32.50 -16.82 14.36
C GLU A 249 -33.31 -15.68 13.71
N LEU A 250 -34.64 -15.67 13.85
CA LEU A 250 -35.49 -14.55 13.45
C LEU A 250 -35.31 -13.33 14.34
N ALA A 251 -35.09 -13.50 15.64
CA ALA A 251 -34.68 -12.41 16.52
C ALA A 251 -33.33 -11.83 16.10
N ARG A 252 -32.34 -12.68 15.78
CA ARG A 252 -31.02 -12.26 15.27
C ARG A 252 -31.08 -11.62 13.87
N ALA A 253 -32.09 -11.95 13.07
CA ALA A 253 -32.32 -11.33 11.75
C ALA A 253 -33.18 -10.05 11.83
N GLY A 254 -34.01 -9.90 12.85
CA GLY A 254 -34.79 -8.69 13.14
C GLY A 254 -34.00 -7.62 13.89
N ASP A 255 -32.97 -8.01 14.64
CA ASP A 255 -32.02 -7.13 15.32
C ASP A 255 -30.84 -6.73 14.40
N SER A 256 -31.14 -6.43 13.13
CA SER A 256 -30.21 -5.72 12.25
C SER A 256 -30.31 -4.21 12.56
N PRO A 257 -29.27 -3.58 13.14
CA PRO A 257 -29.31 -2.15 13.42
C PRO A 257 -29.19 -1.38 12.10
N ASP A 258 -30.33 -0.96 11.55
CA ASP A 258 -30.36 0.03 10.48
C ASP A 258 -30.74 1.39 11.07
N SER A 259 -29.82 2.35 10.90
CA SER A 259 -29.89 3.78 11.27
C SER A 259 -29.94 4.18 12.76
N GLU A 260 -28.87 4.91 13.14
CA GLU A 260 -28.71 5.84 14.27
C GLU A 260 -28.53 5.28 15.72
N ASP A 261 -27.72 6.00 16.52
CA ASP A 261 -27.47 5.84 17.96
C ASP A 261 -26.70 4.61 18.49
N GLU A 262 -25.59 4.23 17.84
CA GLU A 262 -24.57 3.41 18.51
C GLU A 262 -23.69 4.26 19.45
N HIS A 263 -24.07 4.29 20.74
CA HIS A 263 -23.16 4.73 21.81
C HIS A 263 -21.93 3.83 21.86
N HIS A 264 -20.81 4.28 21.28
CA HIS A 264 -19.54 3.56 21.34
C HIS A 264 -19.06 3.35 22.78
N SER A 265 -19.33 2.16 23.31
CA SER A 265 -18.53 1.56 24.38
C SER A 265 -17.26 1.00 23.73
N PRO A 266 -16.05 1.50 24.04
CA PRO A 266 -14.87 1.16 23.27
C PRO A 266 -14.42 -0.28 23.56
N SER A 267 -14.57 -1.15 22.55
CA SER A 267 -13.84 -2.41 22.51
C SER A 267 -12.35 -2.10 22.26
N PRO A 268 -11.43 -2.45 23.18
CA PRO A 268 -10.05 -1.97 23.15
C PRO A 268 -9.23 -2.44 21.94
N GLY A 269 -9.74 -3.38 21.13
CA GLY A 269 -9.11 -3.80 19.87
C GLY A 269 -9.34 -2.85 18.70
N VAL A 270 -10.48 -2.13 18.65
CA VAL A 270 -10.86 -1.32 17.48
C VAL A 270 -10.17 0.04 17.49
N GLU A 271 -9.95 0.64 18.66
CA GLU A 271 -9.25 1.92 18.82
C GLU A 271 -7.78 1.82 18.41
N LEU A 272 -7.10 0.71 18.70
CA LEU A 272 -5.72 0.45 18.28
C LEU A 272 -5.59 0.35 16.75
N GLY A 273 -6.51 -0.36 16.10
CA GLY A 273 -6.55 -0.45 14.63
C GLY A 273 -6.85 0.89 13.96
N ARG A 274 -7.80 1.66 14.52
CA ARG A 274 -8.14 3.00 14.02
C ARG A 274 -6.97 3.98 14.18
N GLY A 275 -6.35 4.03 15.37
CA GLY A 275 -5.17 4.85 15.62
C GLY A 275 -3.97 4.49 14.73
N PHE A 276 -3.77 3.20 14.42
CA PHE A 276 -2.78 2.78 13.43
C PHE A 276 -3.11 3.29 12.03
N MET A 277 -4.36 3.12 11.55
CA MET A 277 -4.77 3.64 10.24
C MET A 277 -4.64 5.17 10.14
N ASP A 278 -5.06 5.91 11.17
CA ASP A 278 -4.95 7.36 11.20
C ASP A 278 -3.48 7.81 11.20
N SER A 279 -2.59 7.08 11.89
CA SER A 279 -1.14 7.33 11.83
C SER A 279 -0.55 7.08 10.45
N GLN A 280 -1.02 6.06 9.72
CA GLN A 280 -0.61 5.77 8.34
C GLN A 280 -1.15 6.81 7.36
N LEU A 281 -2.39 7.28 7.52
CA LEU A 281 -2.96 8.36 6.73
C LEU A 281 -2.22 9.69 6.96
N LEU A 282 -1.79 9.96 8.19
CA LEU A 282 -0.90 11.10 8.50
C LEU A 282 0.50 10.94 7.87
N LEU A 283 1.06 9.72 7.83
CA LEU A 283 2.32 9.44 7.15
C LEU A 283 2.21 9.65 5.63
N ILE A 284 1.17 9.10 5.01
CA ILE A 284 0.88 9.20 3.57
C ILE A 284 0.61 10.65 3.17
N SER A 285 -0.23 11.37 3.90
CA SER A 285 -0.51 12.79 3.62
C SER A 285 0.73 13.67 3.77
N LYS A 286 1.58 13.43 4.78
CA LYS A 286 2.88 14.10 4.93
C LYS A 286 3.82 13.80 3.76
N GLN A 287 3.84 12.55 3.27
CA GLN A 287 4.64 12.14 2.12
C GLN A 287 4.14 12.74 0.81
N TYR A 288 2.81 12.80 0.61
CA TYR A 288 2.18 13.50 -0.52
C TYR A 288 2.42 15.01 -0.47
N ALA A 289 2.36 15.64 0.71
CA ALA A 289 2.69 17.05 0.88
C ALA A 289 4.17 17.34 0.55
N ARG A 290 5.10 16.42 0.91
CA ARG A 290 6.52 16.51 0.51
C ARG A 290 6.68 16.35 -1.01
N TYR A 291 6.01 15.38 -1.62
CA TYR A 291 6.03 15.18 -3.07
C TYR A 291 5.45 16.38 -3.83
N ALA A 292 4.32 16.94 -3.37
CA ALA A 292 3.70 18.12 -3.95
C ALA A 292 4.63 19.34 -3.87
N LYS A 293 5.29 19.57 -2.71
CA LYS A 293 6.30 20.63 -2.56
C LYS A 293 7.50 20.44 -3.48
N LEU A 294 8.02 19.21 -3.61
CA LEU A 294 9.13 18.90 -4.53
C LEU A 294 8.73 19.09 -6.00
N ARG A 295 7.50 18.72 -6.36
CA ARG A 295 6.97 18.93 -7.72
C ARG A 295 6.74 20.42 -7.99
N GLN A 296 6.27 21.18 -7.01
CA GLN A 296 6.14 22.63 -7.10
C GLN A 296 7.51 23.31 -7.22
N SER A 297 8.52 22.93 -6.44
CA SER A 297 9.88 23.47 -6.58
C SER A 297 10.52 23.09 -7.92
N LEU A 298 10.25 21.89 -8.44
CA LEU A 298 10.73 21.47 -9.76
C LEU A 298 10.06 22.30 -10.87
N VAL A 299 8.74 22.46 -10.82
CA VAL A 299 8.00 23.32 -11.77
C VAL A 299 8.53 24.75 -11.69
N ASN A 300 8.61 25.32 -10.49
CA ASN A 300 9.13 26.67 -10.28
C ASN A 300 10.55 26.85 -10.83
N ALA A 301 11.46 25.88 -10.58
CA ALA A 301 12.81 25.92 -11.15
C ALA A 301 12.79 25.90 -12.70
N THR A 302 11.94 25.06 -13.31
CA THR A 302 11.80 25.01 -14.78
C THR A 302 11.06 26.21 -15.39
N THR A 303 10.24 26.95 -14.63
CA THR A 303 9.53 28.14 -15.11
C THR A 303 10.27 29.43 -14.84
N CYS A 304 11.06 29.53 -13.76
CA CYS A 304 11.87 30.73 -13.48
C CYS A 304 12.99 30.93 -14.51
N ASP A 305 13.49 29.85 -15.13
CA ASP A 305 14.46 29.91 -16.24
C ASP A 305 13.87 30.49 -17.55
N LEU A 306 12.56 30.74 -17.62
CA LEU A 306 11.87 31.29 -18.79
C LEU A 306 11.51 32.79 -18.67
N ASP A 307 11.62 33.38 -17.48
CA ASP A 307 11.23 34.78 -17.20
C ASP A 307 12.44 35.74 -17.09
N VAL A 308 13.52 35.49 -17.85
CA VAL A 308 14.55 36.53 -18.08
C VAL A 308 14.00 37.59 -19.03
N ASN A 309 13.43 38.61 -18.39
CA ASN A 309 12.73 39.75 -18.96
C ASN A 309 13.44 40.40 -20.17
N VAL A 310 12.70 40.55 -21.27
CA VAL A 310 13.13 41.31 -22.45
C VAL A 310 12.82 42.80 -22.24
N GLY A 311 13.85 43.65 -22.10
CA GLY A 311 13.67 45.10 -22.23
C GLY A 311 14.80 45.96 -21.65
N GLY A 312 15.43 46.79 -22.49
CA GLY A 312 16.36 47.85 -22.06
C GLY A 312 17.58 48.03 -22.97
N PHE A 313 17.46 48.80 -24.04
CA PHE A 313 18.58 49.35 -24.82
C PHE A 313 18.65 50.88 -24.61
N ALA A 314 19.86 51.47 -24.81
CA ALA A 314 20.21 52.90 -24.70
C ALA A 314 20.17 53.49 -23.26
N GLU A 315 20.98 54.47 -22.81
CA GLU A 315 22.12 55.29 -23.34
C GLU A 315 22.77 56.02 -22.10
N GLU A 316 24.01 56.54 -22.02
CA GLU A 316 25.22 56.61 -22.88
C GLU A 316 26.49 56.85 -21.99
N ALA A 317 27.66 57.18 -22.60
CA ALA A 317 28.87 57.88 -22.06
C ALA A 317 29.48 57.47 -20.68
N THR A 318 30.74 57.00 -20.60
CA THR A 318 31.93 57.86 -20.75
C THR A 318 33.25 57.05 -20.89
N LEU A 319 34.32 57.73 -21.34
CA LEU A 319 35.59 57.16 -21.79
C LEU A 319 36.61 56.90 -20.65
N SER A 320 37.39 55.81 -20.76
CA SER A 320 38.84 55.82 -20.49
C SER A 320 39.54 54.60 -21.08
N GLU A 321 40.80 54.79 -21.49
CA GLU A 321 41.58 53.87 -22.31
C GLU A 321 42.37 52.81 -21.52
N GLN A 322 42.64 51.70 -22.22
CA GLN A 322 43.81 50.81 -22.06
C GLN A 322 44.04 50.14 -20.70
N PHE A 323 43.68 48.85 -20.62
CA PHE A 323 44.69 47.77 -20.74
C PHE A 323 43.99 46.42 -21.01
N GLU A 324 44.29 45.80 -22.15
CA GLU A 324 43.91 44.40 -22.43
C GLU A 324 44.88 43.47 -21.68
N PRO A 325 44.35 42.58 -20.84
CA PRO A 325 44.60 41.17 -21.11
C PRO A 325 43.31 40.33 -21.09
N LYS A 326 42.90 39.87 -22.27
CA LYS A 326 42.04 38.71 -22.57
C LYS A 326 41.15 38.21 -21.42
N SER A 327 39.97 38.78 -21.34
CA SER A 327 38.68 38.09 -21.17
C SER A 327 38.73 36.63 -20.66
N ILE A 328 38.76 36.45 -19.33
CA ILE A 328 38.25 35.24 -18.64
C ILE A 328 37.48 35.62 -17.34
N HIS A 329 36.82 36.79 -17.33
CA HIS A 329 36.12 37.30 -16.14
C HIS A 329 34.70 37.79 -16.49
N SER A 330 33.78 36.85 -16.73
CA SER A 330 32.34 37.15 -16.85
C SER A 330 31.46 35.97 -16.39
N THR A 331 31.89 34.73 -16.60
CA THR A 331 31.25 33.52 -16.02
C THR A 331 31.56 33.32 -14.53
N SER A 332 32.61 33.97 -14.01
CA SER A 332 33.05 33.89 -12.61
C SER A 332 31.99 34.39 -11.62
N HIS A 333 31.27 35.46 -11.94
CA HIS A 333 30.26 36.04 -11.04
C HIS A 333 28.96 35.23 -10.98
N ILE A 334 28.63 34.49 -12.04
CA ILE A 334 27.43 33.64 -12.08
C ILE A 334 27.69 32.29 -11.38
N SER A 335 28.92 31.76 -11.47
CA SER A 335 29.28 30.46 -10.89
C SER A 335 29.68 30.51 -9.40
N HIS A 336 30.20 31.64 -8.91
CA HIS A 336 30.64 31.79 -7.51
C HIS A 336 29.59 31.40 -6.44
N PRO A 337 28.32 31.85 -6.50
CA PRO A 337 27.33 31.48 -5.48
C PRO A 337 27.03 29.96 -5.46
N TYR A 338 27.03 29.29 -6.62
CA TYR A 338 26.83 27.84 -6.69
C TYR A 338 28.02 27.06 -6.09
N PHE A 339 29.25 27.56 -6.23
CA PHE A 339 30.40 26.95 -5.56
C PHE A 339 30.34 27.15 -4.04
N GLU A 340 29.88 28.31 -3.56
CA GLU A 340 29.67 28.55 -2.13
C GLU A 340 28.57 27.66 -1.54
N GLU A 341 27.45 27.48 -2.25
CA GLU A 341 26.38 26.55 -1.88
C GLU A 341 26.87 25.09 -1.88
N LEU A 342 27.61 24.65 -2.91
CA LEU A 342 28.18 23.30 -2.98
C LEU A 342 29.20 23.05 -1.85
N VAL A 343 30.02 24.04 -1.49
CA VAL A 343 30.94 23.95 -0.35
C VAL A 343 30.18 23.89 0.97
N SER A 344 29.10 24.68 1.12
CA SER A 344 28.22 24.63 2.29
C SER A 344 27.56 23.25 2.44
N ILE A 345 26.98 22.70 1.37
CA ILE A 345 26.40 21.35 1.34
C ILE A 345 27.46 20.28 1.63
N SER A 346 28.67 20.39 1.06
CA SER A 346 29.78 19.48 1.35
C SER A 346 30.20 19.52 2.83
N ASN A 347 30.23 20.71 3.44
CA ASN A 347 30.53 20.87 4.86
C ASN A 347 29.39 20.34 5.74
N GLN A 348 28.13 20.52 5.36
CA GLN A 348 26.97 19.92 6.04
C GLN A 348 27.00 18.37 5.93
N GLN A 349 27.39 17.82 4.78
CA GLN A 349 27.58 16.38 4.59
C GLN A 349 28.71 15.84 5.48
N LYS A 350 29.83 16.56 5.59
CA LYS A 350 30.92 16.19 6.51
C LYS A 350 30.47 16.25 7.98
N ALA A 351 29.77 17.31 8.39
CA ALA A 351 29.26 17.46 9.75
C ALA A 351 28.24 16.37 10.12
N THR A 352 27.29 16.06 9.22
CA THR A 352 26.32 14.98 9.43
C THR A 352 26.96 13.60 9.42
N SER A 353 27.99 13.37 8.58
CA SER A 353 28.80 12.15 8.60
C SER A 353 29.55 12.00 9.94
N GLN A 354 30.18 13.07 10.42
CA GLN A 354 30.86 13.09 11.71
C GLN A 354 29.87 12.84 12.86
N GLN A 355 28.70 13.48 12.86
CA GLN A 355 27.64 13.23 13.85
C GLN A 355 27.17 11.77 13.80
N LYS A 356 26.94 11.20 12.61
CA LYS A 356 26.57 9.78 12.44
C LYS A 356 27.65 8.86 13.01
N SER A 357 28.93 9.12 12.73
CA SER A 357 30.03 8.32 13.27
C SER A 357 30.13 8.41 14.79
N HIS A 358 29.98 9.62 15.36
CA HIS A 358 29.96 9.83 16.81
C HIS A 358 28.80 9.10 17.48
N LEU A 359 27.59 9.18 16.91
CA LEU A 359 26.42 8.45 17.42
C LEU A 359 26.61 6.94 17.31
N ALA A 360 27.14 6.43 16.19
CA ALA A 360 27.42 5.00 16.02
C ALA A 360 28.46 4.49 17.05
N ILE A 361 29.54 5.24 17.28
CA ILE A 361 30.55 4.92 18.30
C ILE A 361 29.94 4.96 19.71
N SER A 362 29.09 5.95 20.01
CA SER A 362 28.41 6.08 21.29
C SER A 362 27.43 4.92 21.54
N LEU A 363 26.64 4.52 20.54
CA LEU A 363 25.75 3.36 20.61
C LEU A 363 26.52 2.04 20.73
N ALA A 364 27.63 1.87 20.01
CA ALA A 364 28.51 0.70 20.15
C ALA A 364 29.15 0.64 21.54
N LYS A 365 29.51 1.79 22.12
CA LYS A 365 30.00 1.87 23.51
C LYS A 365 28.91 1.52 24.51
N LEU A 366 27.71 2.10 24.40
CA LEU A 366 26.58 1.82 25.31
C LEU A 366 26.12 0.37 25.24
N THR A 367 26.01 -0.21 24.04
CA THR A 367 25.66 -1.64 23.88
C THR A 367 26.72 -2.55 24.49
N LYS A 368 28.01 -2.23 24.34
CA LYS A 368 29.10 -2.94 25.02
C LYS A 368 29.04 -2.79 26.54
N GLU A 369 28.80 -1.60 27.07
CA GLU A 369 28.66 -1.35 28.50
C GLU A 369 27.45 -2.09 29.09
N VAL A 370 26.31 -2.09 28.40
CA VAL A 370 25.11 -2.87 28.78
C VAL A 370 25.38 -4.37 28.72
N SER A 371 26.08 -4.88 27.70
CA SER A 371 26.45 -6.30 27.65
C SER A 371 27.34 -6.68 28.83
N GLN A 372 28.40 -5.91 29.12
CA GLN A 372 29.29 -6.15 30.25
C GLN A 372 28.57 -6.04 31.61
N ALA A 373 27.61 -5.11 31.76
CA ALA A 373 26.79 -5.02 32.95
C ALA A 373 25.87 -6.24 33.09
N LEU A 374 25.28 -6.72 32.00
CA LEU A 374 24.47 -7.94 31.99
C LEU A 374 25.31 -9.20 32.26
N ASP A 375 26.59 -9.26 31.83
CA ASP A 375 27.51 -10.37 32.12
C ASP A 375 27.82 -10.43 33.63
N ARG A 376 28.15 -9.29 34.24
CA ARG A 376 28.33 -9.19 35.71
C ARG A 376 27.07 -9.59 36.47
N LEU A 377 25.91 -9.11 36.03
CA LEU A 377 24.63 -9.50 36.63
C LEU A 377 24.36 -10.99 36.49
N THR A 378 24.75 -11.64 35.38
CA THR A 378 24.62 -13.10 35.26
C THR A 378 25.56 -13.86 36.19
N ASP A 379 26.81 -13.38 36.35
CA ASP A 379 27.79 -13.99 37.25
C ASP A 379 27.37 -13.87 38.73
N GLU A 380 26.81 -12.70 39.11
CA GLU A 380 26.27 -12.42 40.45
C GLU A 380 24.91 -13.10 40.71
N SER A 381 24.25 -13.68 39.70
CA SER A 381 22.91 -14.24 39.84
C SER A 381 22.90 -15.64 40.45
N HIS A 382 22.67 -15.71 41.76
CA HIS A 382 22.39 -16.97 42.45
C HIS A 382 21.18 -17.73 41.86
N LEU A 383 20.23 -17.01 41.25
CA LEU A 383 19.04 -17.61 40.62
C LEU A 383 19.41 -18.45 39.39
N LEU A 384 20.33 -17.97 38.54
CA LEU A 384 20.82 -18.72 37.38
C LEU A 384 21.70 -19.91 37.79
N GLN A 385 22.46 -19.77 38.88
CA GLN A 385 23.27 -20.88 39.42
C GLN A 385 22.40 -21.99 39.99
N ALA A 386 21.30 -21.65 40.69
CA ALA A 386 20.34 -22.62 41.21
C ALA A 386 19.49 -23.28 40.09
N HIS A 387 19.22 -22.55 39.00
CA HIS A 387 18.39 -23.00 37.88
C HIS A 387 19.10 -22.85 36.52
N PRO A 388 20.09 -23.72 36.22
CA PRO A 388 20.91 -23.59 35.02
C PRO A 388 20.08 -23.78 33.73
N PHE A 389 20.02 -22.73 32.92
CA PHE A 389 19.35 -22.73 31.62
C PHE A 389 20.15 -23.55 30.59
N THR A 390 19.82 -24.84 30.46
CA THR A 390 20.46 -25.75 29.50
C THR A 390 19.79 -25.68 28.13
N ASP A 391 20.17 -24.69 27.31
CA ASP A 391 19.74 -24.67 25.92
C ASP A 391 20.37 -25.85 25.15
N LYS A 392 19.54 -26.81 24.75
CA LYS A 392 19.95 -28.02 24.02
C LYS A 392 20.52 -27.72 22.64
N ALA A 393 20.32 -26.50 22.12
CA ALA A 393 21.02 -26.03 20.93
C ALA A 393 22.49 -25.66 21.20
N ALA A 394 22.82 -25.15 22.39
CA ALA A 394 24.18 -24.72 22.74
C ALA A 394 25.11 -25.91 23.03
N GLN A 395 24.63 -26.95 23.72
CA GLN A 395 25.46 -28.15 23.99
C GLN A 395 25.92 -28.89 22.72
N ARG A 396 25.20 -28.78 21.60
CA ARG A 396 25.66 -29.34 20.31
C ARG A 396 26.78 -28.54 19.64
N ARG A 397 26.96 -27.25 19.99
CA ARG A 397 28.11 -26.44 19.52
C ARG A 397 29.37 -26.67 20.36
N GLY A 398 29.25 -27.26 21.55
CA GLY A 398 30.34 -27.34 22.54
C GLY A 398 31.36 -28.47 22.37
N ARG A 399 31.34 -29.24 21.28
CA ARG A 399 32.29 -30.37 21.10
C ARG A 399 32.98 -30.44 19.74
N GLU A 400 32.36 -29.97 18.66
CA GLU A 400 32.94 -30.03 17.31
C GLU A 400 32.57 -28.78 16.51
N SER A 401 33.48 -27.81 16.47
CA SER A 401 33.76 -26.86 15.37
C SER A 401 34.55 -25.67 15.90
N SER A 402 35.72 -25.41 15.32
CA SER A 402 36.43 -24.15 15.48
C SER A 402 35.51 -23.00 15.06
N ALA A 403 35.13 -22.13 16.00
CA ALA A 403 34.34 -20.95 15.70
C ALA A 403 35.08 -20.09 14.66
N SER A 404 34.48 -19.93 13.49
CA SER A 404 35.02 -19.04 12.46
C SER A 404 34.87 -17.61 12.94
N PHE A 405 35.94 -16.82 12.83
CA PHE A 405 35.97 -15.39 13.16
C PHE A 405 34.83 -14.60 12.48
N ALA A 406 34.33 -15.07 11.32
CA ALA A 406 33.18 -14.48 10.63
C ALA A 406 31.83 -14.68 11.36
N GLU A 407 31.64 -15.81 12.07
CA GLU A 407 30.40 -16.08 12.81
C GLU A 407 30.36 -15.29 14.14
N GLU A 408 31.52 -15.05 14.76
CA GLU A 408 31.65 -14.21 15.96
C GLU A 408 31.29 -12.74 15.69
N ILE A 409 31.69 -12.19 14.54
CA ILE A 409 31.30 -10.83 14.12
C ILE A 409 29.80 -10.76 13.77
N SER A 410 29.23 -11.82 13.17
CA SER A 410 27.82 -11.87 12.80
C SER A 410 26.87 -12.02 14.00
N ASN A 411 27.28 -12.73 15.05
CA ASN A 411 26.47 -12.91 16.25
C ASN A 411 26.33 -11.60 17.05
N HIS A 412 27.32 -10.71 17.01
CA HIS A 412 27.24 -9.38 17.63
C HIS A 412 26.16 -8.44 17.03
N GLU A 413 25.60 -8.75 15.86
CA GLU A 413 24.55 -7.95 15.22
C GLU A 413 23.14 -8.31 15.71
N LYS A 414 22.97 -9.45 16.40
CA LYS A 414 21.73 -9.82 17.10
C LYS A 414 21.89 -9.51 18.60
N PRO A 415 20.85 -8.99 19.27
CA PRO A 415 20.97 -8.61 20.66
C PRO A 415 21.05 -9.84 21.58
N ASP A 416 22.28 -10.19 21.98
CA ASP A 416 22.57 -11.19 23.02
C ASP A 416 21.88 -10.89 24.37
N SER A 417 21.38 -9.67 24.56
CA SER A 417 20.52 -9.35 25.70
C SER A 417 19.22 -10.18 25.71
N PHE A 418 18.65 -10.55 24.56
CA PHE A 418 17.42 -11.35 24.51
C PHE A 418 17.67 -12.82 24.90
N THR A 419 18.73 -13.43 24.37
CA THR A 419 19.13 -14.80 24.72
C THR A 419 19.51 -14.89 26.19
N ARG A 420 20.23 -13.90 26.72
CA ARG A 420 20.61 -13.80 28.13
C ARG A 420 19.41 -13.54 29.06
N ALA A 421 18.49 -12.64 28.70
CA ALA A 421 17.26 -12.40 29.45
C ALA A 421 16.35 -13.64 29.50
N ARG A 422 16.33 -14.47 28.46
CA ARG A 422 15.58 -15.73 28.44
C ARG A 422 16.06 -16.73 29.51
N GLY A 423 17.35 -16.74 29.83
CA GLY A 423 17.88 -17.54 30.93
C GLY A 423 17.26 -17.13 32.28
N TRP A 424 17.16 -15.82 32.54
CA TRP A 424 16.52 -15.28 33.73
C TRP A 424 15.02 -15.57 33.80
N THR A 425 14.29 -15.46 32.68
CA THR A 425 12.85 -15.78 32.69
C THR A 425 12.59 -17.25 32.97
N TYR A 426 13.41 -18.17 32.42
CA TYR A 426 13.34 -19.58 32.75
C TYR A 426 13.71 -19.88 34.21
N ALA A 427 14.80 -19.29 34.71
CA ALA A 427 15.23 -19.48 36.09
C ALA A 427 14.20 -18.94 37.10
N SER A 428 13.54 -17.83 36.77
CA SER A 428 12.42 -17.28 37.55
C SER A 428 11.19 -18.20 37.54
N ASP A 429 10.78 -18.72 36.38
CA ASP A 429 9.63 -19.63 36.27
C ASP A 429 9.90 -20.99 36.95
N SER A 430 11.12 -21.52 36.84
CA SER A 430 11.53 -22.73 37.55
C SER A 430 11.63 -22.53 39.06
N ALA A 431 12.10 -21.37 39.55
CA ALA A 431 12.03 -21.04 40.97
C ALA A 431 10.58 -20.88 41.46
N ALA A 432 9.72 -20.20 40.68
CA ALA A 432 8.32 -20.00 41.01
C ALA A 432 7.52 -21.32 41.02
N THR A 433 7.84 -22.27 40.12
CA THR A 433 7.22 -23.60 40.10
C THR A 433 7.72 -24.47 41.24
N LEU A 434 9.04 -24.49 41.56
CA LEU A 434 9.53 -25.18 42.76
C LEU A 434 8.93 -24.61 44.05
N ALA A 435 8.84 -23.29 44.19
CA ALA A 435 8.22 -22.66 45.35
C ALA A 435 6.74 -23.07 45.49
N LYS A 436 5.98 -23.07 44.40
CA LYS A 436 4.59 -23.59 44.38
C LYS A 436 4.53 -25.06 44.81
N MET A 437 5.39 -25.93 44.25
CA MET A 437 5.41 -27.35 44.62
C MET A 437 5.74 -27.56 46.09
N ALA A 438 6.74 -26.87 46.64
CA ALA A 438 7.07 -26.93 48.06
C ALA A 438 5.93 -26.43 48.97
N THR A 439 5.19 -25.38 48.56
CA THR A 439 3.99 -24.93 49.31
C THR A 439 2.84 -25.94 49.24
N LEU A 440 2.68 -26.66 48.13
CA LEU A 440 1.66 -27.70 48.00
C LEU A 440 2.00 -28.95 48.81
N GLU A 441 3.27 -29.39 48.79
CA GLU A 441 3.78 -30.48 49.63
C GLU A 441 3.55 -30.17 51.13
N LYS A 442 3.89 -28.95 51.58
CA LYS A 442 3.65 -28.54 52.98
C LYS A 442 2.17 -28.38 53.32
N LEU A 443 1.32 -28.07 52.35
CA LEU A 443 -0.14 -28.06 52.54
C LEU A 443 -0.70 -29.48 52.68
N GLU A 444 -0.18 -30.44 51.91
CA GLU A 444 -0.56 -31.87 51.97
C GLU A 444 -0.05 -32.56 53.25
N GLU A 445 1.18 -32.27 53.68
CA GLU A 445 1.66 -32.63 55.02
C GLU A 445 0.74 -32.04 56.11
N GLY A 446 0.34 -30.77 55.96
CA GLY A 446 -0.61 -30.13 56.86
C GLY A 446 -1.98 -30.84 56.91
N SER A 447 -2.56 -31.18 55.76
CA SER A 447 -3.86 -31.86 55.72
C SER A 447 -3.79 -33.29 56.25
N THR A 448 -2.74 -34.04 55.94
CA THR A 448 -2.56 -35.41 56.48
C THR A 448 -2.35 -35.41 58.00
N LEU A 449 -1.66 -34.40 58.56
CA LEU A 449 -1.59 -34.21 60.02
C LEU A 449 -2.94 -33.82 60.64
N ILE A 450 -3.73 -32.96 59.98
CA ILE A 450 -5.09 -32.61 60.42
C ILE A 450 -6.00 -33.85 60.40
N ASP A 451 -5.96 -34.65 59.36
CA ASP A 451 -6.76 -35.87 59.27
C ASP A 451 -6.31 -36.93 60.29
N SER A 452 -4.99 -37.06 60.54
CA SER A 452 -4.45 -37.94 61.57
C SER A 452 -4.85 -37.50 62.99
N THR A 453 -4.77 -36.21 63.30
CA THR A 453 -5.23 -35.68 64.59
C THR A 453 -6.74 -35.81 64.74
N ARG A 454 -7.53 -35.60 63.67
CA ARG A 454 -8.98 -35.85 63.65
C ARG A 454 -9.32 -37.32 63.91
N GLN A 455 -8.59 -38.26 63.31
CA GLN A 455 -8.74 -39.69 63.59
C GLN A 455 -8.43 -39.98 65.07
N SER A 456 -7.31 -39.47 65.60
CA SER A 456 -6.96 -39.65 67.01
C SER A 456 -8.01 -39.07 67.98
N PHE A 457 -8.69 -37.98 67.61
CA PHE A 457 -9.79 -37.42 68.39
C PHE A 457 -11.04 -38.31 68.34
N LEU A 458 -11.37 -38.89 67.18
CA LEU A 458 -12.47 -39.85 67.06
C LEU A 458 -12.19 -41.13 67.85
N ASP A 459 -10.95 -41.63 67.84
CA ASP A 459 -10.53 -42.78 68.65
C ASP A 459 -10.61 -42.49 70.15
N LEU A 460 -10.19 -41.28 70.57
CA LEU A 460 -10.31 -40.82 71.97
C LEU A 460 -11.80 -40.66 72.37
N GLN A 461 -12.63 -40.10 71.49
CA GLN A 461 -14.08 -39.99 71.70
C GLN A 461 -14.76 -41.38 71.80
N HIS A 462 -14.29 -42.35 71.03
CA HIS A 462 -14.71 -43.75 71.12
C HIS A 462 -14.28 -44.39 72.45
N LEU A 463 -13.05 -44.16 72.91
CA LEU A 463 -12.55 -44.63 74.22
C LEU A 463 -13.28 -43.99 75.41
N ILE A 464 -13.72 -42.73 75.29
CA ILE A 464 -14.60 -42.05 76.26
C ILE A 464 -16.06 -42.57 76.18
N GLY A 465 -16.38 -43.41 75.21
CA GLY A 465 -17.70 -44.01 75.03
C GLY A 465 -18.74 -43.07 74.43
N SER A 466 -18.33 -41.90 73.92
CA SER A 466 -19.22 -40.88 73.34
C SER A 466 -19.42 -41.07 71.84
N GLN A 467 -19.88 -42.25 71.43
CA GLN A 467 -20.44 -42.40 70.08
C GLN A 467 -21.57 -41.38 69.87
N PRO A 468 -21.60 -40.65 68.74
CA PRO A 468 -22.85 -40.07 68.26
C PRO A 468 -23.81 -41.22 67.99
N MET A 469 -25.00 -41.17 68.59
CA MET A 469 -26.02 -42.17 68.34
C MET A 469 -26.44 -42.06 66.87
N ASP A 470 -26.22 -43.12 66.09
CA ASP A 470 -27.07 -43.36 64.92
C ASP A 470 -28.51 -43.45 65.44
N GLU A 471 -29.46 -42.79 64.76
CA GLU A 471 -30.87 -42.76 65.18
C GLU A 471 -31.50 -44.16 64.99
N GLY A 472 -31.27 -45.06 65.94
CA GLY A 472 -31.50 -46.51 65.78
C GLY A 472 -31.91 -47.29 67.03
N GLY A 473 -32.11 -46.62 68.17
CA GLY A 473 -32.90 -47.14 69.29
C GLY A 473 -32.20 -47.92 70.42
N ARG A 474 -32.94 -48.04 71.53
CA ARG A 474 -32.65 -48.78 72.78
C ARG A 474 -31.53 -48.22 73.68
N GLU A 475 -31.92 -47.18 74.41
CA GLU A 475 -31.87 -47.14 75.89
C GLU A 475 -31.02 -48.23 76.57
N GLY A 476 -29.71 -47.99 76.61
CA GLY A 476 -28.74 -48.73 77.41
C GLY A 476 -28.03 -47.77 78.36
N THR A 477 -28.12 -48.02 79.66
CA THR A 477 -27.60 -47.14 80.70
C THR A 477 -26.07 -47.07 80.65
N ARG A 478 -25.52 -45.96 80.11
CA ARG A 478 -24.10 -45.64 80.26
C ARG A 478 -23.81 -45.41 81.75
N HIS A 479 -23.14 -46.37 82.38
CA HIS A 479 -22.61 -46.24 83.73
C HIS A 479 -21.47 -45.21 83.71
N ASP A 480 -21.70 -44.04 84.29
CA ASP A 480 -20.66 -43.01 84.42
C ASP A 480 -19.66 -43.42 85.50
N ILE A 481 -18.47 -43.85 85.07
CA ILE A 481 -17.39 -44.35 85.93
C ILE A 481 -16.88 -43.23 86.86
N TRP A 482 -17.04 -41.95 86.47
CA TRP A 482 -16.61 -40.79 87.26
C TRP A 482 -17.55 -40.47 88.43
N ALA A 483 -18.80 -40.93 88.39
CA ALA A 483 -19.77 -40.72 89.47
C ALA A 483 -19.36 -41.42 90.78
N HIS A 484 -18.50 -42.43 90.73
CA HIS A 484 -18.07 -43.20 91.91
C HIS A 484 -16.83 -42.67 92.63
N ILE A 485 -16.12 -41.68 92.09
CA ILE A 485 -14.83 -41.21 92.66
C ILE A 485 -15.03 -40.10 93.73
N ASN A 486 -16.14 -39.36 93.70
CA ASN A 486 -16.43 -38.27 94.65
C ASN A 486 -17.01 -38.76 96.00
N GLY A 487 -16.41 -39.81 96.59
CA GLY A 487 -17.06 -40.57 97.68
C GLY A 487 -16.19 -41.06 98.85
N THR A 488 -14.86 -40.91 98.84
CA THR A 488 -14.01 -41.27 100.01
C THR A 488 -12.59 -40.70 99.90
N LEU A 489 -12.38 -39.45 100.36
CA LEU A 489 -11.06 -38.96 100.82
C LEU A 489 -11.21 -37.63 101.57
N GLY A 490 -11.81 -37.72 102.76
CA GLY A 490 -11.74 -36.70 103.81
C GLY A 490 -11.38 -37.37 105.12
N ALA A 491 -10.43 -36.79 105.87
CA ALA A 491 -9.78 -37.32 107.08
C ALA A 491 -9.02 -38.65 106.84
N ILE A 492 -7.68 -38.68 106.79
CA ILE A 492 -6.68 -38.12 107.72
C ILE A 492 -5.40 -37.76 106.95
#